data_AF-A0A0J9R748-F1
#
_entry.id   AF-A0A0J9R748-F1
#
_cell.length_a   1.000
_cell.length_b   1.000
_cell.length_c   1.000
_cell.angle_alpha   90.00
_cell.angle_beta   90.00
_cell.angle_gamma   90.00
#
_symmetry.space_group_name_H-M   'P 1'
#
loop_
_entity.id
_entity.type
_entity.pdbx_description
1 polymer ?
#
loop_
_entity_poly.entity_id
_entity_poly.type
_entity_poly.pdbx_seq_one_letter_code
_entity_poly.pdbx_strand_id
1 'polypeptide(L)'
;MSFAFRLGSSIGCFPRTILGRNIIQRKSHVVSYRNGPPPHSKATKIGAVTVGGAMWWWVIWHLWHEPDHITGEFDYPNSRKWSNTELGVSKDGF
;
A
#
# COMPACT_ATOMS: atom_id res chain seq x y z
N MET A 1 48.87 -25.15 -41.13
CA MET A 1 49.00 -23.84 -40.47
C MET A 1 48.56 -24.03 -39.02
N SER A 2 49.46 -23.75 -38.08
CA SER A 2 49.37 -24.17 -36.68
C SER A 2 48.54 -23.20 -35.84
N PHE A 3 47.49 -23.67 -35.15
CA PHE A 3 46.76 -22.89 -34.15
C PHE A 3 47.21 -23.32 -32.75
N ALA A 4 48.06 -22.49 -32.13
CA ALA A 4 48.52 -22.68 -30.77
C ALA A 4 47.43 -22.29 -29.77
N PHE A 5 46.88 -23.27 -29.05
CA PHE A 5 45.98 -23.06 -27.92
C PHE A 5 46.83 -22.69 -26.69
N ARG A 6 46.88 -21.39 -26.33
CA ARG A 6 47.50 -20.92 -25.08
C ARG A 6 46.47 -21.03 -23.94
N LEU A 7 46.62 -22.04 -23.08
CA LEU A 7 46.04 -22.05 -21.73
C LEU A 7 46.72 -20.96 -20.90
N GLY A 8 46.09 -19.79 -20.79
CA GLY A 8 46.46 -18.76 -19.82
C GLY A 8 45.71 -19.00 -18.51
N SER A 9 46.32 -19.77 -17.61
CA SER A 9 45.91 -19.84 -16.20
C SER A 9 46.34 -18.54 -15.51
N SER A 10 45.41 -17.61 -15.32
CA SER A 10 45.63 -16.45 -14.45
C SER A 10 45.18 -16.81 -13.04
N ILE A 11 46.13 -17.35 -12.28
CA ILE A 11 46.03 -17.49 -10.83
C ILE A 11 46.34 -16.11 -10.24
N GLY A 12 45.40 -15.54 -9.50
CA GLY A 12 45.57 -14.31 -8.72
C GLY A 12 44.80 -13.12 -9.31
N CYS A 13 44.02 -12.34 -8.57
CA CYS A 13 43.97 -12.12 -7.13
C CYS A 13 42.51 -12.07 -6.67
N PHE A 14 42.14 -12.86 -5.66
CA PHE A 14 40.91 -12.63 -4.91
C PHE A 14 41.18 -11.58 -3.83
N PRO A 15 40.69 -10.33 -3.95
CA PRO A 15 40.80 -9.40 -2.84
C PRO A 15 39.73 -9.70 -1.79
N ARG A 16 40.25 -9.89 -0.58
CA ARG A 16 39.63 -9.59 0.72
C ARG A 16 38.41 -10.44 1.07
N THR A 17 38.72 -11.56 1.71
CA THR A 17 38.08 -11.98 2.97
C THR A 17 36.75 -11.27 3.23
N ILE A 18 35.67 -11.85 2.72
CA ILE A 18 34.35 -11.73 3.35
C ILE A 18 34.46 -12.53 4.64
N LEU A 19 35.26 -12.03 5.60
CA LEU A 19 35.04 -12.39 6.98
C LEU A 19 33.66 -11.84 7.27
N GLY A 20 32.68 -12.75 7.26
CA GLY A 20 31.37 -12.54 7.86
C GLY A 20 31.62 -12.10 9.29
N ARG A 21 31.84 -10.80 9.44
CA ARG A 21 31.93 -10.13 10.72
C ARG A 21 30.55 -10.29 11.30
N ASN A 22 30.40 -11.32 12.13
CA ASN A 22 29.30 -11.42 13.09
C ASN A 22 29.50 -10.25 14.04
N ILE A 23 29.14 -9.05 13.58
CA ILE A 23 28.99 -7.88 14.44
C ILE A 23 27.95 -8.33 15.44
N ILE A 24 28.39 -8.52 16.69
CA ILE A 24 27.52 -8.81 17.81
C ILE A 24 26.55 -7.62 17.91
N GLN A 25 25.39 -7.76 17.26
CA GLN A 25 24.31 -6.79 17.33
C GLN A 25 23.69 -6.94 18.71
N ARG A 26 23.99 -5.99 19.61
CA ARG A 26 23.41 -5.97 20.96
C ARG A 26 21.90 -5.79 20.81
N LYS A 27 21.12 -6.80 21.19
CA LYS A 27 19.64 -6.79 21.12
C LYS A 27 18.98 -5.93 22.19
N SER A 28 19.73 -5.12 22.94
CA SER A 28 19.22 -4.43 24.12
C SER A 28 18.62 -3.04 23.83
N HIS A 29 18.75 -2.51 22.61
CA HIS A 29 18.31 -1.15 22.28
C HIS A 29 17.47 -1.11 21.00
N VAL A 30 16.34 -0.40 21.05
CA VAL A 30 15.39 -0.24 19.94
C VAL A 30 15.95 0.64 18.81
N VAL A 31 16.91 1.51 19.11
CA VAL A 31 17.42 2.50 18.16
C VAL A 31 18.43 1.88 17.18
N SER A 32 18.18 2.10 15.89
CA SER A 32 19.07 1.79 14.77
C SER A 32 19.56 3.09 14.12
N TYR A 33 20.81 3.12 13.63
CA TYR A 33 21.37 4.24 12.85
C TYR A 33 21.82 3.78 11.47
N ARG A 34 21.40 4.50 10.42
CA ARG A 34 21.69 4.23 8.99
C ARG A 34 21.41 2.79 8.52
N ASN A 35 20.59 2.05 9.27
CA ASN A 35 20.14 0.70 8.97
C ASN A 35 18.63 0.62 9.24
N GLY A 36 17.94 -0.34 8.61
CA GLY A 36 16.53 -0.59 8.91
C GLY A 36 16.30 -0.84 10.41
N PRO A 37 15.14 -0.47 10.96
CA PRO A 37 14.84 -0.75 12.36
C PRO A 37 14.86 -2.27 12.62
N PRO A 38 15.17 -2.70 13.85
CA PRO A 38 15.10 -4.11 14.21
C PRO A 38 13.69 -4.66 13.95
N PRO A 39 13.56 -5.96 13.61
CA PRO A 39 12.26 -6.54 13.31
C PRO A 39 11.32 -6.39 14.51
N HIS A 40 10.14 -5.82 14.28
CA HIS A 40 9.08 -5.71 15.30
C HIS A 40 8.70 -7.08 15.85
N SER A 41 8.20 -7.08 17.10
CA SER A 41 7.66 -8.27 17.75
C SER A 41 6.63 -8.97 16.86
N LYS A 42 6.62 -10.30 16.89
CA LYS A 42 5.65 -11.12 16.12
C LYS A 42 4.22 -10.71 16.46
N ALA A 43 3.95 -10.43 17.74
CA ALA A 43 2.64 -9.96 18.20
C ALA A 43 2.24 -8.65 17.53
N THR A 44 3.16 -7.69 17.42
CA THR A 44 2.90 -6.40 16.74
C THR A 44 2.59 -6.60 15.26
N LYS A 45 3.31 -7.48 14.57
CA LYS A 45 3.06 -7.76 13.15
C LYS A 45 1.69 -8.43 12.94
N ILE A 46 1.35 -9.41 13.78
CA ILE A 46 0.07 -10.10 13.71
C ILE A 46 -1.06 -9.12 14.03
N GLY A 47 -0.94 -8.34 15.10
CA GLY A 47 -1.93 -7.32 15.45
C GLY A 47 -2.16 -6.30 14.35
N ALA A 48 -1.09 -5.81 13.69
CA ALA A 48 -1.21 -4.89 12.57
C ALA A 48 -2.00 -5.49 11.40
N VAL A 49 -1.73 -6.76 11.05
CA VAL A 49 -2.46 -7.46 9.97
C VAL A 49 -3.91 -7.74 10.36
N THR A 50 -4.16 -8.16 11.60
CA THR A 50 -5.51 -8.44 12.09
C THR A 50 -6.39 -7.19 12.11
N VAL A 51 -5.87 -6.06 12.61
CA VAL A 51 -6.62 -4.80 12.63
C VAL A 51 -6.84 -4.27 11.22
N GLY A 52 -5.82 -4.33 10.35
CA GLY A 52 -5.98 -3.95 8.94
C GLY A 52 -6.99 -4.82 8.18
N GLY A 53 -6.99 -6.12 8.45
CA GLY A 53 -7.97 -7.06 7.90
C GLY A 53 -9.39 -6.79 8.41
N ALA A 54 -9.55 -6.55 9.71
CA ALA A 54 -10.84 -6.20 10.30
C ALA A 54 -11.39 -4.89 9.73
N MET A 55 -10.54 -3.88 9.54
CA MET A 55 -10.92 -2.61 8.91
C MET A 55 -11.46 -2.83 7.49
N TRP A 56 -10.73 -3.54 6.63
CA TRP A 56 -11.18 -3.77 5.25
C TRP A 56 -12.39 -4.70 5.16
N TRP A 57 -12.47 -5.71 6.03
CA TRP A 57 -13.66 -6.55 6.14
C TRP A 57 -14.89 -5.71 6.49
N TRP A 58 -14.78 -4.81 7.48
CA TRP A 58 -15.87 -3.92 7.88
C TRP A 58 -16.33 -3.00 6.74
N VAL A 59 -15.37 -2.37 6.04
CA VAL A 59 -15.69 -1.52 4.88
C VAL A 59 -16.45 -2.31 3.83
N ILE A 60 -15.94 -3.46 3.40
CA ILE A 60 -16.58 -4.27 2.35
C ILE A 60 -17.96 -4.79 2.81
N TRP A 61 -18.08 -5.17 4.09
CA TRP A 61 -19.34 -5.62 4.66
C TRP A 61 -20.39 -4.50 4.61
N HIS A 62 -20.07 -3.28 5.04
CA HIS A 62 -20.99 -2.13 4.96
C HIS A 62 -21.30 -1.73 3.52
N LEU A 63 -20.33 -1.80 2.61
CA LEU A 63 -20.57 -1.54 1.19
C LEU A 63 -21.61 -2.50 0.58
N TRP A 64 -21.65 -3.75 1.04
CA TRP A 64 -22.61 -4.74 0.53
C TRP A 64 -23.97 -4.66 1.22
N HIS A 65 -23.99 -4.46 2.54
CA HIS A 65 -25.23 -4.47 3.32
C HIS A 65 -25.99 -3.15 3.32
N GLU A 66 -25.28 -2.02 3.21
CA GLU A 66 -25.86 -0.69 3.33
C GLU A 66 -25.27 0.26 2.26
N PRO A 67 -25.39 -0.07 0.96
CA PRO A 67 -24.83 0.75 -0.12
C PRO A 67 -25.47 2.14 -0.20
N ASP A 68 -26.70 2.28 0.32
CA ASP A 68 -27.53 3.48 0.22
C ASP A 68 -26.90 4.70 0.90
N HIS A 69 -26.07 4.50 1.93
CA HIS A 69 -25.29 5.56 2.57
C HIS A 69 -24.27 6.23 1.63
N ILE A 70 -23.88 5.56 0.55
CA ILE A 70 -22.88 6.05 -0.40
C ILE A 70 -23.52 6.46 -1.71
N THR A 71 -24.45 5.67 -2.24
CA THR A 71 -25.11 5.96 -3.51
C THR A 71 -26.25 6.97 -3.39
N GLY A 72 -26.69 7.24 -2.16
CA GLY A 72 -27.81 8.11 -1.84
C GLY A 72 -29.10 7.32 -1.66
N GLU A 73 -29.77 7.54 -0.53
CA GLU A 73 -31.04 6.91 -0.17
C GLU A 73 -32.21 7.35 -1.06
N PHE A 74 -32.15 8.59 -1.57
CA PHE A 74 -33.25 9.21 -2.29
C PHE A 74 -32.89 9.53 -3.73
N ASP A 75 -33.83 9.26 -4.64
CA ASP A 75 -33.71 9.64 -6.03
C ASP A 75 -33.58 11.16 -6.16
N TYR A 76 -32.56 11.59 -6.90
CA TYR A 76 -32.33 13.01 -7.13
C TYR A 76 -33.42 13.58 -8.08
N PRO A 77 -34.18 14.61 -7.67
CA PRO A 77 -35.23 15.16 -8.50
C PRO A 77 -34.66 15.86 -9.73
N ASN A 78 -35.24 15.61 -10.91
CA ASN A 78 -34.87 16.30 -12.13
C ASN A 78 -35.57 17.66 -12.22
N SER A 79 -34.80 18.74 -12.06
CA SER A 79 -35.29 20.12 -12.06
C SER A 79 -36.03 20.54 -13.33
N ARG A 80 -35.73 19.92 -14.50
CA ARG A 80 -36.43 20.23 -15.76
C ARG A 80 -37.84 19.68 -15.83
N LYS A 81 -38.21 18.74 -14.95
CA LYS A 81 -39.57 18.18 -14.91
C LYS A 81 -40.55 19.08 -14.17
N TRP A 82 -40.06 20.06 -13.40
CA TRP A 82 -40.90 20.99 -12.65
C TRP A 82 -41.57 21.98 -13.60
N SER A 83 -42.88 22.12 -13.46
CA SER A 83 -43.67 23.01 -14.30
C SER A 83 -43.49 24.47 -13.87
N ASN A 84 -43.52 25.42 -14.82
CA ASN A 84 -43.46 26.85 -14.49
C ASN A 84 -44.56 27.29 -13.50
N THR A 85 -45.70 26.61 -13.49
CA THR A 85 -46.79 26.82 -12.54
C THR A 85 -46.42 26.45 -11.11
N GLU A 86 -45.71 25.34 -10.90
CA GLU A 86 -45.21 24.94 -9.56
C GLU A 86 -44.05 25.82 -9.10
N LEU A 87 -43.29 26.36 -10.04
CA LEU A 87 -42.16 27.25 -9.79
C LEU A 87 -42.56 28.74 -9.65
N GLY A 88 -43.83 29.07 -9.86
CA GLY A 88 -44.33 30.45 -9.78
C GLY A 88 -43.78 31.39 -10.87
N VAL A 89 -43.27 30.83 -11.97
CA VAL A 89 -42.75 31.61 -13.11
C VAL A 89 -43.93 31.97 -14.03
N SER A 90 -44.24 33.26 -14.17
CA SER A 90 -45.26 33.74 -15.11
C SER A 90 -44.89 33.36 -16.56
N LYS A 91 -45.89 33.11 -17.42
CA LYS A 91 -45.65 32.83 -18.85
C LYS A 91 -45.18 34.08 -19.61
N ASP A 92 -45.59 35.21 -19.07
CA ASP A 92 -45.29 36.59 -19.38
C ASP A 92 -44.01 36.96 -18.62
N GLY A 93 -42.87 36.70 -19.27
CA GLY A 93 -41.63 37.38 -18.91
C GLY A 93 -41.82 38.89 -19.06
N PHE A 94 -41.11 39.66 -18.22
CA PHE A 94 -41.14 41.13 -18.19
C PHE A 94 -41.36 41.80 -19.54
#